data_AF-A0A428NQ86-F1
#
_entry.id   AF-A0A428NQ86-F1
#
_cell.length_a   1.000
_cell.length_b   1.000
_cell.length_c   1.000
_cell.angle_alpha   90.00
_cell.angle_beta   90.00
_cell.angle_gamma   90.00
#
_symmetry.space_group_name_H-M   'P 1'
#
loop_
_entity.id
_entity.type
_entity.pdbx_description
1 polymer ?
#
loop_
_entity_poly.entity_id
_entity_poly.type
_entity_poly.pdbx_seq_one_letter_code
_entity_poly.pdbx_strand_id
1 'polypeptide(L)'
;MGQIGLDGKSHLAVLVTIQEQQYLVDVGHGSACPTKPIPLVANTVISGIHRQQLRLEYKSLPEHTDKSQRVWVYSHRENDESSWVDAYCFTEQECLTTDFEVMNHFPMTSPQSLFTQNVLAQRFLADDNVSQLVGSVILFRDRLKLSMPKAGVTEHILKSEAERVAAIERWFRIQLDVKDRRGIQGSPNELGV
;
A
#
# COMPACT_ATOMS: atom_id res chain seq x y z
N MET A 1 -12.42 -5.59 0.44
CA MET A 1 -10.96 -5.74 0.51
C MET A 1 -10.65 -6.39 1.83
N GLY A 2 -9.86 -7.47 1.85
CA GLY A 2 -9.47 -8.12 3.11
C GLY A 2 -8.75 -7.11 4.01
N GLN A 3 -8.96 -7.20 5.31
CA GLN A 3 -8.10 -6.51 6.27
C GLN A 3 -6.67 -6.94 5.99
N ILE A 4 -5.81 -5.99 5.62
CA ILE A 4 -4.37 -6.20 5.66
C ILE A 4 -4.03 -6.15 7.15
N GLY A 5 -3.89 -7.33 7.75
CA GLY A 5 -3.53 -7.47 9.15
C GLY A 5 -2.03 -7.32 9.32
N LEU A 6 -1.54 -7.67 10.51
CA LEU A 6 -0.10 -7.78 10.75
C LEU A 6 0.42 -9.08 10.09
N ASP A 7 0.56 -9.07 8.77
CA ASP A 7 0.83 -10.23 7.92
C ASP A 7 2.33 -10.58 7.84
N GLY A 8 2.95 -10.80 9.00
CA GLY A 8 4.37 -11.08 9.14
C GLY A 8 5.28 -9.92 8.70
N LYS A 9 6.59 -10.20 8.58
CA LYS A 9 7.58 -9.22 8.07
C LYS A 9 7.58 -9.18 6.54
N SER A 10 6.48 -8.71 5.97
CA SER A 10 6.25 -8.67 4.51
C SER A 10 6.20 -7.24 3.93
N HIS A 11 6.38 -6.22 4.77
CA HIS A 11 6.38 -4.81 4.37
C HIS A 11 7.68 -4.12 4.79
N LEU A 12 8.17 -3.25 3.93
CA LEU A 12 9.37 -2.45 4.16
C LEU A 12 8.96 -1.04 4.60
N ALA A 13 9.43 -0.62 5.78
CA ALA A 13 9.33 0.74 6.27
C ALA A 13 10.72 1.38 6.28
N VAL A 14 10.84 2.65 5.84
CA VAL A 14 12.10 3.40 5.88
C VAL A 14 12.05 4.41 7.01
N LEU A 15 13.08 4.40 7.86
CA LEU A 15 13.29 5.43 8.88
C LEU A 15 14.36 6.41 8.39
N VAL A 16 13.98 7.68 8.28
CA VAL A 16 14.88 8.76 7.85
C VAL A 16 15.13 9.68 9.02
N THR A 17 16.40 9.96 9.31
CA THR A 17 16.80 10.91 10.35
C THR A 17 17.14 12.25 9.72
N ILE A 18 16.48 13.32 10.16
CA ILE A 18 16.81 14.70 9.79
C ILE A 18 17.13 15.44 11.09
N GLN A 19 18.38 15.89 11.24
CA GLN A 19 18.89 16.39 12.51
C GLN A 19 18.74 15.32 13.61
N GLU A 20 17.99 15.61 14.68
CA GLU A 20 17.76 14.69 15.80
C GLU A 20 16.37 14.00 15.73
N GLN A 21 15.57 14.27 14.69
CA GLN A 21 14.23 13.70 14.54
C GLN A 21 14.21 12.59 13.49
N GLN A 22 13.67 11.43 13.88
CA GLN A 22 13.38 10.34 12.97
C GLN A 22 11.97 10.43 12.40
N TYR A 23 11.81 9.99 11.15
CA TYR A 23 10.53 9.96 10.46
C TYR A 23 10.31 8.59 9.82
N LEU A 24 9.09 8.07 9.92
CA LEU A 24 8.59 7.03 9.05
C LEU A 24 8.35 7.65 7.66
N VAL A 25 9.05 7.10 6.66
CA VAL A 25 8.83 7.36 5.24
C VAL A 25 8.49 6.05 4.59
N ASP A 26 7.31 5.99 3.99
CA ASP A 26 6.81 4.82 3.29
C ASP A 26 6.16 5.29 2.00
N VAL A 27 6.55 4.64 0.90
CA VAL A 27 6.03 4.86 -0.45
C VAL A 27 5.55 3.56 -1.11
N GLY A 28 5.49 2.46 -0.34
CA GLY A 28 5.24 1.09 -0.81
C GLY A 28 3.96 0.45 -0.29
N HIS A 29 3.30 0.99 0.74
CA HIS A 29 2.09 0.36 1.32
C HIS A 29 0.85 0.38 0.41
N GLY A 30 0.85 1.22 -0.64
CA GLY A 30 -0.27 1.32 -1.58
C GLY A 30 -1.34 2.33 -1.17
N SER A 31 -2.61 1.91 -1.12
CA SER A 31 -3.77 2.83 -1.06
C SER A 31 -3.85 3.68 0.22
N ALA A 32 -3.36 3.16 1.34
CA ALA A 32 -3.31 3.85 2.61
C ALA A 32 -1.90 4.31 2.98
N CYS A 33 -0.99 4.42 1.99
CA CYS A 33 0.38 4.84 2.22
C CYS A 33 0.45 6.30 2.72
N PRO A 34 1.35 6.63 3.67
CA PRO A 34 1.60 8.01 4.07
C PRO A 34 1.98 8.88 2.88
N THR A 35 1.42 10.09 2.79
CA THR A 35 1.74 11.05 1.73
C THR A 35 2.72 12.13 2.16
N LYS A 36 3.19 12.03 3.40
CA LYS A 36 4.21 12.88 4.00
C LYS A 36 4.95 12.07 5.08
N PRO A 37 6.22 12.41 5.36
CA PRO A 37 6.95 11.80 6.47
C PRO A 37 6.18 11.95 7.78
N ILE A 38 6.08 10.87 8.56
CA ILE A 38 5.43 10.88 9.87
C ILE A 38 6.53 10.93 10.92
N PRO A 39 6.55 11.92 11.83
CA PRO A 39 7.48 11.90 12.95
C PRO A 39 7.36 10.58 13.73
N LEU A 40 8.50 9.94 14.01
CA LEU A 40 8.57 8.71 14.80
C LEU A 40 8.37 9.03 16.29
N VAL A 41 7.15 9.45 16.63
CA VAL A 41 6.73 9.84 17.98
C VAL A 41 5.44 9.09 18.30
N ALA A 42 5.40 8.44 19.46
CA ALA A 42 4.26 7.63 19.86
C ALA A 42 2.96 8.44 19.95
N ASN A 43 1.87 7.85 19.46
CA ASN A 43 0.53 8.45 19.39
C ASN A 43 0.43 9.66 18.46
N THR A 44 1.34 9.78 17.50
CA THR A 44 1.24 10.81 16.45
C THR A 44 0.03 10.52 15.58
N VAL A 45 -0.84 11.52 15.42
CA VAL A 45 -1.94 11.50 14.45
C VAL A 45 -1.73 12.64 13.47
N ILE A 46 -1.75 12.33 12.18
CA ILE A 46 -1.63 13.31 11.10
C ILE A 46 -2.76 13.16 10.09
N SER A 47 -3.07 14.23 9.38
CA SER A 47 -3.97 14.15 8.22
C SER A 47 -3.29 13.40 7.07
N GLY A 48 -4.00 12.45 6.47
CA GLY A 48 -3.66 11.82 5.20
C GLY A 48 -4.30 12.56 4.03
N ILE A 49 -4.71 11.82 2.99
CA ILE A 49 -5.43 12.40 1.85
C ILE A 49 -6.89 12.66 2.23
N HIS A 50 -7.41 13.84 1.86
CA HIS A 50 -8.80 14.24 2.13
C HIS A 50 -9.15 14.22 3.63
N ARG A 51 -10.14 13.42 4.04
CA ARG A 51 -10.58 13.25 5.44
C ARG A 51 -9.82 12.15 6.17
N GLN A 52 -8.92 11.43 5.47
CA GLN A 52 -8.17 10.34 6.04
C GLN A 52 -7.29 10.84 7.19
N GLN A 53 -7.18 10.03 8.22
CA GLN A 53 -6.20 10.23 9.27
C GLN A 53 -5.29 9.02 9.38
N LEU A 54 -4.03 9.31 9.68
CA LEU A 54 -2.95 8.34 9.82
C LEU A 54 -2.45 8.42 11.25
N ARG A 55 -2.07 7.29 11.82
CA ARG A 55 -1.60 7.20 13.20
C ARG A 55 -0.38 6.31 13.31
N LEU A 56 0.52 6.70 14.21
CA LEU A 56 1.67 5.91 14.60
C LEU A 56 1.66 5.67 16.11
N GLU A 57 1.61 4.41 16.51
CA GLU A 57 1.61 3.98 17.92
C GLU A 57 2.85 3.14 18.22
N TYR A 58 3.43 3.27 19.41
CA TYR A 58 4.46 2.36 19.89
C TYR A 58 3.87 1.45 20.97
N LYS A 59 3.37 0.27 20.56
CA LYS A 59 2.51 -0.59 21.39
C LYS A 59 2.96 -2.05 21.38
N SER A 60 2.50 -2.82 22.37
CA SER A 60 2.59 -4.27 22.34
C SER A 60 1.44 -4.83 21.52
N LEU A 61 1.71 -5.91 20.78
CA LEU A 61 0.68 -6.60 20.02
C LEU A 61 -0.01 -7.64 20.91
N PRO A 62 -1.32 -7.90 20.72
CA PRO A 62 -2.03 -8.96 21.44
C PRO A 62 -1.32 -10.32 21.39
N GLU A 63 -0.71 -10.62 20.25
CA GLU A 63 0.00 -11.86 19.91
C GLU A 63 1.36 -12.00 20.60
N HIS A 64 1.97 -10.91 21.09
CA HIS A 64 3.24 -10.99 21.81
C HIS A 64 3.06 -11.76 23.13
N THR A 65 3.87 -12.80 23.34
CA THR A 65 3.93 -13.51 24.63
C THR A 65 4.66 -12.67 25.68
N ASP A 66 5.75 -12.01 25.29
CA ASP A 66 6.39 -10.97 26.10
C ASP A 66 5.63 -9.65 25.98
N LYS A 67 4.90 -9.28 27.03
CA LYS A 67 4.10 -8.04 27.07
C LYS A 67 4.94 -6.77 27.19
N SER A 68 6.24 -6.89 27.49
CA SER A 68 7.17 -5.76 27.44
C SER A 68 7.63 -5.43 26.02
N GLN A 69 7.53 -6.38 25.08
CA GLN A 69 7.88 -6.18 23.68
C GLN A 69 6.96 -5.15 23.02
N ARG A 70 7.58 -4.17 22.37
CA ARG A 70 6.91 -3.07 21.66
C ARG A 70 7.36 -3.04 20.21
N VAL A 71 6.43 -2.63 19.35
CA VAL A 71 6.66 -2.37 17.93
C VAL A 71 5.96 -1.06 17.56
N TRP A 72 6.43 -0.43 16.50
CA TRP A 72 5.70 0.66 15.87
C TRP A 72 4.56 0.07 15.05
N VAL A 73 3.37 0.63 15.18
CA VAL A 73 2.17 0.24 14.42
C VAL A 73 1.66 1.46 13.69
N TYR A 74 1.61 1.32 12.37
CA TYR A 74 0.99 2.29 11.48
C TYR A 74 -0.47 1.91 11.26
N SER A 75 -1.37 2.87 11.47
CA SER A 75 -2.82 2.68 11.30
C SER A 75 -3.40 3.82 10.48
N HIS A 76 -4.53 3.57 9.82
CA HIS A 76 -5.29 4.60 9.11
C HIS A 76 -6.79 4.49 9.39
N ARG A 77 -7.52 5.58 9.14
CA ARG A 77 -8.98 5.60 9.08
C ARG A 77 -9.45 6.58 8.02
N GLU A 78 -10.61 6.31 7.42
CA GLU A 78 -11.13 7.13 6.32
C GLU A 78 -11.60 8.52 6.79
N ASN A 79 -12.10 8.63 8.02
CA ASN A 79 -12.58 9.85 8.65
C ASN A 79 -12.73 9.65 10.18
N ASP A 80 -13.13 10.71 10.89
CA ASP A 80 -13.27 10.71 12.35
C ASP A 80 -14.30 9.75 12.94
N GLU A 81 -15.30 9.34 12.13
CA GLU A 81 -16.36 8.41 12.51
C GLU A 81 -15.96 6.94 12.26
N SER A 82 -14.88 6.73 11.51
CA SER A 82 -14.39 5.39 11.17
C SER A 82 -13.46 4.85 12.26
N SER A 83 -13.54 3.54 12.50
CA SER A 83 -12.57 2.83 13.34
C SER A 83 -11.18 2.86 12.71
N TRP A 84 -10.15 2.83 13.57
CA TRP A 84 -8.77 2.64 13.12
C TRP A 84 -8.57 1.24 12.56
N VAL A 85 -7.84 1.16 11.46
CA VAL A 85 -7.37 -0.09 10.85
C VAL A 85 -5.85 -0.10 10.95
N ASP A 86 -5.31 -1.05 11.69
CA ASP A 86 -3.87 -1.30 11.72
C ASP A 86 -3.45 -1.83 10.35
N ALA A 87 -2.45 -1.19 9.74
CA ALA A 87 -2.01 -1.46 8.38
C ALA A 87 -0.75 -2.34 8.34
N TYR A 88 0.23 -2.03 9.18
CA TYR A 88 1.42 -2.86 9.39
C TYR A 88 2.13 -2.45 10.69
N CYS A 89 3.08 -3.28 11.11
CA CYS A 89 4.01 -2.96 12.20
C CYS A 89 5.47 -3.12 11.77
N PHE A 90 6.37 -2.40 12.44
CA PHE A 90 7.81 -2.47 12.19
C PHE A 90 8.62 -2.23 13.48
N THR A 91 9.90 -2.55 13.43
CA THR A 91 10.89 -2.25 14.48
C THR A 91 11.93 -1.27 13.94
N GLU A 92 12.70 -0.67 14.83
CA GLU A 92 13.84 0.20 14.46
C GLU A 92 15.11 -0.61 14.12
N GLN A 93 15.01 -1.94 14.12
CA GLN A 93 16.14 -2.79 13.78
C GLN A 93 16.51 -2.60 12.31
N GLU A 94 17.75 -2.21 12.07
CA GLU A 94 18.31 -2.12 10.72
C GLU A 94 18.23 -3.49 10.02
N CYS A 95 17.73 -3.46 8.79
CA CYS A 95 17.66 -4.60 7.89
C CYS A 95 18.54 -4.32 6.68
N LEU A 96 19.34 -5.30 6.28
CA LEU A 96 20.16 -5.26 5.08
C LEU A 96 19.33 -5.60 3.85
N THR A 97 19.83 -5.27 2.67
CA THR A 97 19.21 -5.66 1.39
C THR A 97 18.95 -7.17 1.33
N THR A 98 19.87 -8.00 1.85
CA THR A 98 19.73 -9.46 1.90
C THR A 98 18.60 -9.91 2.82
N ASP A 99 18.31 -9.18 3.91
CA ASP A 99 17.17 -9.47 4.76
C ASP A 99 15.87 -9.26 3.98
N PHE A 100 15.79 -8.19 3.18
CA PHE A 100 14.64 -7.91 2.34
C PHE A 100 14.48 -8.92 1.19
N GLU A 101 15.56 -9.45 0.63
CA GLU A 101 15.47 -10.54 -0.36
C GLU A 101 14.79 -11.78 0.24
N VAL A 102 15.15 -12.13 1.48
CA VAL A 102 14.51 -13.24 2.21
C VAL A 102 13.06 -12.91 2.55
N MET A 103 12.79 -11.71 3.08
CA MET A 103 11.43 -11.27 3.44
C MET A 103 10.50 -11.21 2.22
N ASN A 104 11.01 -10.82 1.04
CA ASN A 104 10.24 -10.75 -0.20
C ASN A 104 9.88 -12.11 -0.77
N HIS A 105 10.53 -13.20 -0.35
CA HIS A 105 10.27 -14.52 -0.88
C HIS A 105 8.78 -14.91 -0.73
N PHE A 106 8.21 -14.76 0.47
CA PHE A 106 6.79 -15.09 0.69
C PHE A 106 5.83 -14.28 -0.19
N PRO A 107 5.83 -12.93 -0.17
CA PRO A 107 4.90 -12.15 -0.98
C PRO A 107 5.06 -12.40 -2.48
N MET A 108 6.27 -12.74 -2.96
CA MET A 108 6.54 -12.97 -4.38
C MET A 108 6.27 -14.39 -4.89
N THR A 109 6.35 -15.43 -4.05
CA THR A 109 6.31 -16.83 -4.52
C THR A 109 5.21 -17.67 -3.89
N SER A 110 4.73 -17.30 -2.70
CA SER A 110 3.75 -18.11 -1.98
C SER A 110 2.41 -18.11 -2.72
N PRO A 111 1.77 -19.27 -2.97
CA PRO A 111 0.42 -19.32 -3.52
C PRO A 111 -0.62 -18.77 -2.55
N GLN A 112 -0.27 -18.51 -1.28
CA GLN A 112 -1.14 -17.87 -0.28
C GLN A 112 -1.00 -16.34 -0.27
N SER A 113 -0.01 -15.79 -0.96
CA SER A 113 0.20 -14.34 -1.03
C SER A 113 -0.91 -13.66 -1.83
N LEU A 114 -1.38 -12.51 -1.34
CA LEU A 114 -2.26 -11.63 -2.11
C LEU A 114 -1.60 -11.21 -3.43
N PHE A 115 -0.28 -11.00 -3.44
CA PHE A 115 0.42 -10.47 -4.61
C PHE A 115 0.67 -11.50 -5.72
N THR A 116 0.65 -12.81 -5.41
CA THR A 116 0.75 -13.87 -6.43
C THR A 116 -0.60 -14.23 -7.02
N GLN A 117 -1.67 -14.09 -6.23
CA GLN A 117 -3.04 -14.42 -6.62
C GLN A 117 -3.80 -13.29 -7.32
N ASN A 118 -3.22 -12.08 -7.40
CA ASN A 118 -3.95 -10.90 -7.86
C ASN A 118 -3.04 -9.94 -8.63
N VAL A 119 -3.60 -9.33 -9.68
CA VAL A 119 -3.03 -8.12 -10.27
C VAL A 119 -3.47 -6.92 -9.43
N LEU A 120 -2.50 -6.24 -8.82
CA LEU A 120 -2.71 -5.04 -8.02
C LEU A 120 -1.84 -3.91 -8.58
N ALA A 121 -2.42 -2.72 -8.72
CA ALA A 121 -1.67 -1.49 -8.92
C ALA A 121 -2.32 -0.34 -8.16
N GLN A 122 -1.53 0.59 -7.66
CA GLN A 122 -2.02 1.80 -7.00
C GLN A 122 -1.20 3.00 -7.45
N ARG A 123 -1.86 4.14 -7.63
CA ARG A 123 -1.20 5.43 -7.88
C ARG A 123 -1.98 6.56 -7.24
N PHE A 124 -1.29 7.48 -6.58
CA PHE A 124 -1.87 8.76 -6.21
C PHE A 124 -1.89 9.69 -7.42
N LEU A 125 -2.99 10.40 -7.60
CA LEU A 125 -3.17 11.36 -8.68
C LEU A 125 -2.81 12.74 -8.15
N ALA A 126 -1.90 13.43 -8.85
CA ALA A 126 -1.52 14.80 -8.54
C ALA A 126 -2.08 15.77 -9.58
N ASP A 127 -2.38 17.00 -9.16
CA ASP A 127 -2.53 18.13 -10.08
C ASP A 127 -1.16 18.79 -10.25
N ASP A 128 -0.60 18.63 -11.45
CA ASP A 128 0.75 19.07 -11.79
C ASP A 128 0.94 20.60 -11.64
N ASN A 129 -0.15 21.38 -11.65
CA ASN A 129 -0.07 22.84 -11.52
C ASN A 129 0.10 23.30 -10.07
N VAL A 130 -0.33 22.49 -9.09
CA VAL A 130 -0.37 22.88 -7.66
C VAL A 130 0.40 21.93 -6.75
N SER A 131 1.04 20.89 -7.29
CA SER A 131 1.79 19.87 -6.53
C SER A 131 0.98 19.27 -5.37
N GLN A 132 -0.34 19.14 -5.55
CA GLN A 132 -1.24 18.55 -4.57
C GLN A 132 -1.81 17.23 -5.07
N LEU A 133 -1.95 16.28 -4.15
CA LEU A 133 -2.65 15.04 -4.42
C LEU A 133 -4.15 15.31 -4.49
N VAL A 134 -4.73 15.02 -5.65
CA VAL A 134 -6.14 15.26 -5.98
C VAL A 134 -6.96 13.97 -6.04
N GLY A 135 -6.36 12.82 -5.75
CA GLY A 135 -7.10 11.56 -5.70
C GLY A 135 -6.20 10.33 -5.75
N SER A 136 -6.82 9.18 -6.00
CA SER A 136 -6.09 7.92 -6.20
C SER A 136 -6.80 7.03 -7.21
N VAL A 137 -6.01 6.16 -7.84
CA VAL A 137 -6.50 5.08 -8.69
C VAL A 137 -5.93 3.76 -8.19
N ILE A 138 -6.78 2.74 -8.10
CA ILE A 138 -6.44 1.40 -7.64
C ILE A 138 -7.00 0.40 -8.66
N LEU A 139 -6.15 -0.52 -9.11
CA LEU A 139 -6.52 -1.68 -9.88
C LEU A 139 -6.41 -2.89 -8.94
N PHE A 140 -7.47 -3.67 -8.82
CA PHE A 140 -7.46 -4.94 -8.11
C PHE A 140 -8.22 -5.97 -8.96
N ARG A 141 -7.51 -6.99 -9.46
CA ARG A 141 -8.02 -7.97 -10.44
C ARG A 141 -8.56 -7.31 -11.71
N ASP A 142 -9.87 -7.25 -11.85
CA ASP A 142 -10.65 -6.67 -12.95
C ASP A 142 -11.26 -5.32 -12.59
N ARG A 143 -11.08 -4.84 -11.36
CA ARG A 143 -11.73 -3.62 -10.86
C ARG A 143 -10.77 -2.45 -10.84
N LEU A 144 -11.11 -1.41 -11.57
CA LEU A 144 -10.43 -0.11 -11.54
C LEU A 144 -11.28 0.88 -10.73
N LYS A 145 -10.79 1.24 -9.55
CA LYS A 145 -11.43 2.20 -8.64
C LYS A 145 -10.71 3.54 -8.69
N LEU A 146 -11.46 4.61 -8.96
CA LEU A 146 -11.00 5.99 -8.90
C LEU A 146 -11.64 6.68 -7.72
N SER A 147 -10.84 7.35 -6.90
CA SER A 147 -11.30 8.13 -5.75
C SER A 147 -10.87 9.58 -5.94
N MET A 148 -11.84 10.47 -6.12
CA MET A 148 -11.62 11.91 -6.33
C MET A 148 -12.42 12.72 -5.29
N PRO A 149 -11.88 13.81 -4.74
CA PRO A 149 -12.52 14.58 -3.67
C PRO A 149 -13.83 15.25 -4.11
N LYS A 150 -13.93 15.69 -5.37
CA LYS A 150 -15.12 16.39 -5.88
C LYS A 150 -16.11 15.45 -6.59
N ALA A 151 -15.61 14.40 -7.24
CA ALA A 151 -16.42 13.49 -8.05
C ALA A 151 -16.83 12.21 -7.28
N GLY A 152 -16.31 12.01 -6.07
CA GLY A 152 -16.55 10.81 -5.28
C GLY A 152 -15.75 9.62 -5.78
N VAL A 153 -16.30 8.43 -5.53
CA VAL A 153 -15.70 7.15 -5.89
C VAL A 153 -16.40 6.58 -7.12
N THR A 154 -15.64 6.21 -8.14
CA THR A 154 -16.14 5.49 -9.33
C THR A 154 -15.41 4.17 -9.48
N GLU A 155 -16.13 3.13 -9.89
CA GLU A 155 -15.57 1.79 -10.11
C GLU A 155 -15.93 1.31 -11.52
N HIS A 156 -14.93 0.79 -12.23
CA HIS A 156 -15.07 0.19 -13.55
C HIS A 156 -14.65 -1.27 -13.51
N ILE A 157 -15.44 -2.15 -14.09
CA ILE A 157 -15.10 -3.58 -14.26
C ILE A 157 -14.58 -3.78 -15.68
N LEU A 158 -13.30 -4.14 -15.78
CA LEU A 158 -12.57 -4.43 -17.01
C LEU A 158 -12.96 -5.84 -17.48
N LYS A 159 -13.36 -5.97 -18.75
CA LYS A 159 -13.95 -7.20 -19.31
C LYS A 159 -12.95 -8.09 -20.03
N SER A 160 -11.72 -7.64 -20.22
CA SER A 160 -10.67 -8.40 -20.90
C SER A 160 -9.28 -7.95 -20.48
N GLU A 161 -8.26 -8.77 -20.77
CA GLU A 161 -6.87 -8.34 -20.61
C GLU A 161 -6.51 -7.14 -21.46
N ALA A 162 -7.07 -7.02 -22.66
CA ALA A 162 -6.81 -5.86 -23.51
C ALA A 162 -7.26 -4.56 -22.80
N GLU A 163 -8.44 -4.59 -22.16
CA GLU A 163 -8.92 -3.47 -21.34
C GLU A 163 -8.05 -3.24 -20.10
N ARG A 164 -7.59 -4.31 -19.44
CA ARG A 164 -6.73 -4.20 -18.26
C ARG A 164 -5.36 -3.61 -18.58
N VAL A 165 -4.71 -4.06 -19.65
CA VAL A 165 -3.44 -3.50 -20.13
C VAL A 165 -3.61 -2.04 -20.52
N ALA A 166 -4.68 -1.69 -21.24
CA ALA A 166 -4.97 -0.30 -21.59
C ALA A 166 -5.21 0.59 -20.35
N ALA A 167 -5.87 0.05 -19.32
CA ALA A 167 -6.06 0.75 -18.05
C ALA A 167 -4.73 0.93 -17.28
N ILE A 168 -3.88 -0.09 -17.25
CA ILE A 168 -2.54 -0.03 -16.64
C ILE A 168 -1.71 1.10 -17.27
N GLU A 169 -1.65 1.13 -18.60
CA GLU A 169 -0.92 2.17 -19.34
C GLU A 169 -1.49 3.57 -19.07
N ARG A 170 -2.81 3.73 -19.21
CA ARG A 170 -3.47 5.02 -19.05
C ARG A 170 -3.35 5.59 -17.63
N TRP A 171 -3.69 4.78 -16.64
CA TRP A 171 -3.91 5.25 -15.27
C TRP A 171 -2.70 5.12 -14.37
N PHE A 172 -1.83 4.15 -14.64
CA PHE A 172 -0.63 3.89 -13.82
C PHE A 172 0.66 4.25 -14.53
N ARG A 173 0.60 4.61 -15.83
CA ARG A 173 1.75 5.01 -16.65
C ARG A 173 2.79 3.89 -16.81
N ILE A 174 2.33 2.65 -16.79
CA ILE A 174 3.16 1.46 -16.98
C ILE A 174 2.86 0.91 -18.37
N GLN A 175 3.87 0.90 -19.25
CA GLN A 175 3.76 0.29 -20.56
C GLN A 175 4.24 -1.15 -20.49
N LEU A 176 3.33 -2.08 -20.78
CA LEU A 176 3.67 -3.50 -20.91
C LEU A 176 4.04 -3.79 -22.36
N ASP A 177 5.26 -4.30 -22.55
CA ASP A 177 5.78 -4.61 -23.88
C ASP A 177 5.18 -5.93 -24.43
N VAL A 178 5.65 -6.34 -25.61
CA VAL A 178 5.14 -7.55 -26.26
C VAL A 178 5.49 -8.83 -25.48
N LYS A 179 6.61 -8.86 -24.73
CA LYS A 179 6.98 -9.99 -23.89
C LYS A 179 6.14 -10.02 -22.62
N ASP A 180 5.93 -8.88 -21.97
CA ASP A 180 5.10 -8.76 -20.77
C ASP A 180 3.68 -9.25 -21.05
N ARG A 181 3.07 -8.77 -22.15
CA ARG A 181 1.71 -9.17 -22.56
C ARG A 181 1.61 -10.66 -22.86
N ARG A 182 2.63 -11.25 -23.48
CA ARG A 182 2.70 -12.70 -23.71
C ARG A 182 2.84 -13.48 -22.39
N GLY A 183 3.54 -12.93 -21.39
CA GLY A 183 3.68 -13.55 -20.08
C GLY A 183 2.37 -13.63 -19.27
N ILE A 184 1.37 -12.79 -19.60
CA ILE A 184 0.04 -12.84 -18.98
C ILE A 184 -0.77 -14.04 -19.51
N GLN A 185 -0.58 -14.41 -20.77
CA GLN A 185 -1.37 -15.45 -21.43
C GLN A 185 -1.19 -16.81 -20.78
N GLY A 186 -2.29 -17.44 -20.38
CA GLY A 186 -2.30 -18.70 -19.64
C GLY A 186 -1.86 -18.59 -18.18
N SER A 187 -1.59 -17.38 -17.68
CA SER A 187 -1.30 -17.19 -16.26
C SER A 187 -2.57 -17.36 -15.42
N PRO A 188 -2.47 -17.79 -14.14
CA PRO A 188 -3.62 -17.90 -13.26
C PRO A 188 -4.40 -16.59 -13.01
N ASN A 189 -3.81 -15.45 -13.37
CA ASN A 189 -4.35 -14.13 -13.13
C ASN A 189 -4.96 -13.48 -14.40
N GLU A 190 -4.91 -14.15 -15.55
CA GLU A 190 -5.52 -13.68 -16.80
C GLU A 190 -7.05 -13.57 -16.67
N LEU A 191 -7.63 -12.45 -17.11
CA LEU A 191 -9.07 -12.22 -17.17
C LEU A 191 -9.65 -12.89 -18.41
N GLY A 192 -10.76 -13.61 -18.19
CA GLY A 192 -11.56 -14.17 -19.28
C GLY A 192 -11.13 -15.55 -19.76
N VAL A 193 -10.46 -16.33 -18.91
CA VAL A 193 -10.34 -17.80 -19.05
C VAL A 193 -11.53 -18.48 -18.39
#